data_AF-A0A0G4LJI3-F1
#
_entry.id   AF-A0A0G4LJI3-F1
#
_cell.length_a   1.000
_cell.length_b   1.000
_cell.length_c   1.000
_cell.angle_alpha   90.00
_cell.angle_beta   90.00
_cell.angle_gamma   90.00
#
_symmetry.space_group_name_H-M   'P 1'
#
loop_
_entity.id
_entity.type
_entity.pdbx_description
1 polymer ?
#
loop_
_entity_poly.entity_id
_entity_poly.type
_entity_poly.pdbx_seq_one_letter_code
_entity_poly.pdbx_strand_id
1 'polypeptide(L)'
;MAPKAIIAPSILAADFADLGHECSRTIKNGADWLHVDIMDGHFVPNITFGPPVVVKVRSHVQQPTEKFAKGTFDCHMMIAEPKKWVKEFKNAGCDLYCFHYEAAHSSDAESPETTSDKKTSPKALIKYIHQQGMLAGIALKPATSVDVLWEILENPNQEERPDMVLIMTVEPGFGGQKFMASELPKVQALREKYPDLNIEVDGGLGPGTIDQAADAGANVIVAGSAVFGAKDPAEVISLLRDAVDKRSGKLRKPDFDAVPSSPLSELAKTPPLFSSPLAVRDPADRYPSPSMTSLSSSSALASGCQSPSRADMPLASPLASDTINISSFAEMATSAPSERPRKRRKIAAPKERTTEYLDFDKVRDNGFDAESDRKLDRLIDTLRYQKKIVVIAGAGISVSAGIPDFRSKQGLFATLPNEHKMKGSGKHLFDASVYKHDETTEKFHKMVCDLATMVKSAKPTKFHHLLASLAAEGRLMRLYTQNVDCVDTNMPPLKTTVPLNRKGPWPKTIQLHGSVEHMNCSKCGQITPLNTELFVGHEAPLCAECTEMDTVRTIHGGKRSHGIGRLRPRMVLYNEYNPDEEAIGNVSSSDLKGRPDAVIVVGTSLKIPGVRRLVKELCQATRNKRGGFTAWIN
;
A
#
# COMPACT_ATOMS: atom_id res chain seq x y z
N MET A 1 30.74 -19.64 -10.30
CA MET A 1 30.83 -18.23 -10.79
C MET A 1 29.45 -17.65 -10.55
N ALA A 2 29.33 -16.38 -10.13
CA ALA A 2 27.98 -15.80 -10.04
C ALA A 2 27.23 -15.98 -11.37
N PRO A 3 25.96 -16.39 -11.37
CA PRO A 3 25.24 -16.65 -12.61
C PRO A 3 25.17 -15.39 -13.47
N LYS A 4 24.92 -15.58 -14.77
CA LYS A 4 24.80 -14.49 -15.73
C LYS A 4 23.75 -13.47 -15.28
N ALA A 5 23.98 -12.19 -15.59
CA ALA A 5 22.99 -11.16 -15.41
C ALA A 5 21.72 -11.45 -16.21
N ILE A 6 20.56 -11.33 -15.56
CA ILE A 6 19.24 -11.47 -16.14
C ILE A 6 18.45 -10.20 -15.83
N ILE A 7 17.94 -9.54 -16.85
CA ILE A 7 17.07 -8.36 -16.71
C ILE A 7 15.64 -8.79 -17.06
N ALA A 8 14.76 -8.68 -16.07
CA ALA A 8 13.37 -9.13 -16.12
C ALA A 8 12.41 -7.95 -15.85
N PRO A 9 12.14 -7.06 -16.82
CA PRO A 9 11.27 -5.92 -16.58
C PRO A 9 9.88 -6.35 -16.11
N SER A 10 9.38 -5.73 -15.03
CA SER A 10 8.03 -5.99 -14.50
C SER A 10 6.98 -5.33 -15.39
N ILE A 11 6.10 -6.15 -15.95
CA ILE A 11 5.06 -5.72 -16.88
C ILE A 11 3.89 -5.00 -16.18
N LEU A 12 3.89 -4.97 -14.84
CA LEU A 12 2.97 -4.14 -14.05
C LEU A 12 3.11 -2.64 -14.34
N ALA A 13 4.27 -2.22 -14.87
CA ALA A 13 4.52 -0.83 -15.27
C ALA A 13 4.23 -0.56 -16.76
N ALA A 14 3.84 -1.58 -17.54
CA ALA A 14 3.53 -1.45 -18.95
C ALA A 14 2.12 -0.83 -19.17
N ASP A 15 1.80 -0.50 -20.42
CA ASP A 15 0.42 -0.17 -20.79
C ASP A 15 -0.43 -1.45 -20.90
N PHE A 16 -1.34 -1.64 -19.95
CA PHE A 16 -2.23 -2.80 -19.91
C PHE A 16 -3.20 -2.87 -21.10
N ALA A 17 -3.47 -1.73 -21.74
CA ALA A 17 -4.32 -1.70 -22.92
C ALA A 17 -3.62 -2.28 -24.17
N ASP A 18 -2.28 -2.37 -24.16
CA ASP A 18 -1.46 -2.86 -25.27
C ASP A 18 -0.36 -3.84 -24.82
N LEU A 19 -0.68 -4.64 -23.80
CA LEU A 19 0.31 -5.44 -23.06
C LEU A 19 1.10 -6.42 -23.94
N GLY A 20 0.48 -7.03 -24.94
CA GLY A 20 1.15 -7.95 -25.87
C GLY A 20 2.26 -7.27 -26.67
N HIS A 21 2.01 -6.06 -27.18
CA HIS A 21 3.02 -5.27 -27.91
C HIS A 21 4.12 -4.76 -26.98
N GLU A 22 3.75 -4.28 -25.78
CA GLU A 22 4.72 -3.83 -24.77
C GLU A 22 5.70 -4.95 -24.38
N CYS A 23 5.20 -6.16 -24.17
CA CYS A 23 6.01 -7.34 -23.86
C CYS A 23 6.95 -7.72 -25.01
N SER A 24 6.43 -7.82 -26.24
CA SER A 24 7.23 -8.14 -27.42
C SER A 24 8.33 -7.09 -27.68
N ARG A 25 7.99 -5.80 -27.52
CA ARG A 25 8.92 -4.68 -27.65
C ARG A 25 10.03 -4.75 -26.61
N THR A 26 9.68 -5.01 -25.35
CA THR A 26 10.64 -5.09 -24.24
C THR A 26 11.66 -6.21 -24.43
N ILE A 27 11.20 -7.39 -24.89
CA ILE A 27 12.09 -8.50 -25.26
C ILE A 27 12.99 -8.15 -26.44
N LYS A 28 12.47 -7.45 -27.46
CA LYS A 28 13.28 -6.95 -28.59
C LYS A 28 14.34 -5.95 -28.15
N ASN A 29 14.04 -5.13 -27.15
CA ASN A 29 14.94 -4.14 -26.56
C ASN A 29 16.03 -4.75 -25.65
N GLY A 30 16.13 -6.08 -25.55
CA GLY A 30 17.23 -6.75 -24.88
C GLY A 30 16.94 -7.29 -23.48
N ALA A 31 15.67 -7.25 -23.04
CA ALA A 31 15.27 -7.99 -21.84
C ALA A 31 15.46 -9.50 -22.04
N ASP A 32 15.86 -10.19 -20.98
CA ASP A 32 15.95 -11.65 -21.00
C ASP A 32 14.58 -12.23 -20.70
N TRP A 33 13.97 -11.82 -19.60
CA TRP A 33 12.70 -12.36 -19.11
C TRP A 33 11.64 -11.27 -19.06
N LEU A 34 10.39 -11.68 -18.81
CA LEU A 34 9.33 -10.78 -18.37
C LEU A 34 8.89 -11.21 -16.98
N HIS A 35 8.92 -10.26 -16.05
CA HIS A 35 8.42 -10.48 -14.69
C HIS A 35 6.93 -10.12 -14.65
N VAL A 36 6.12 -11.08 -14.21
CA VAL A 36 4.67 -11.07 -14.32
C VAL A 36 4.06 -11.13 -12.93
N ASP A 37 3.69 -9.97 -12.40
CA ASP A 37 3.13 -9.81 -11.05
C ASP A 37 1.66 -10.23 -10.98
N ILE A 38 1.39 -11.35 -10.29
CA ILE A 38 0.05 -11.90 -10.09
C ILE A 38 -0.42 -11.62 -8.66
N MET A 39 -1.49 -10.85 -8.52
CA MET A 39 -2.03 -10.41 -7.23
C MET A 39 -3.53 -10.74 -7.12
N ASP A 40 -3.95 -11.33 -6.00
CA ASP A 40 -5.32 -11.82 -5.78
C ASP A 40 -6.19 -10.94 -4.84
N GLY A 41 -5.66 -9.82 -4.37
CA GLY A 41 -6.35 -8.94 -3.42
C GLY A 41 -6.45 -9.47 -1.99
N HIS A 42 -5.92 -10.68 -1.72
CA HIS A 42 -5.95 -11.31 -0.40
C HIS A 42 -4.55 -11.33 0.22
N PHE A 43 -3.56 -11.85 -0.49
CA PHE A 43 -2.18 -11.91 0.01
C PHE A 43 -1.49 -10.54 0.01
N VAL A 44 -1.87 -9.71 -0.96
CA VAL A 44 -1.50 -8.30 -1.07
C VAL A 44 -2.75 -7.47 -1.35
N PRO A 45 -2.81 -6.20 -0.91
CA PRO A 45 -4.00 -5.36 -1.04
C PRO A 45 -4.14 -4.73 -2.44
N ASN A 46 -3.96 -5.53 -3.50
CA ASN A 46 -4.12 -5.13 -4.88
C ASN A 46 -4.48 -6.33 -5.76
N ILE A 47 -5.08 -6.08 -6.92
CA ILE A 47 -5.47 -7.12 -7.89
C ILE A 47 -4.88 -6.73 -9.25
N THR A 48 -4.20 -7.67 -9.90
CA THR A 48 -3.64 -7.47 -11.24
C THR A 48 -4.46 -8.25 -12.28
N PHE A 49 -4.00 -9.44 -12.64
CA PHE A 49 -4.64 -10.34 -13.59
C PHE A 49 -4.22 -11.77 -13.30
N GLY A 50 -4.86 -12.73 -13.97
CA GLY A 50 -4.60 -14.16 -13.81
C GLY A 50 -4.24 -14.86 -15.13
N PRO A 51 -4.35 -16.21 -15.16
CA PRO A 51 -3.98 -17.05 -16.31
C PRO A 51 -4.52 -16.59 -17.67
N PRO A 52 -5.78 -16.11 -17.82
CA PRO A 52 -6.30 -15.71 -19.12
C PRO A 52 -5.50 -14.58 -19.80
N VAL A 53 -4.93 -13.66 -19.02
CA VAL A 53 -4.08 -12.59 -19.54
C VAL A 53 -2.70 -13.13 -19.92
N VAL A 54 -2.14 -14.01 -19.09
CA VAL A 54 -0.82 -14.63 -19.36
C VAL A 54 -0.84 -15.41 -20.68
N VAL A 55 -1.90 -16.18 -20.96
CA VAL A 55 -2.11 -16.86 -22.25
C VAL A 55 -2.01 -15.86 -23.42
N LYS A 56 -2.69 -14.71 -23.30
CA LYS A 56 -2.69 -13.69 -24.36
C LYS A 56 -1.35 -13.00 -24.50
N VAL A 57 -0.62 -12.74 -23.42
CA VAL A 57 0.72 -12.16 -23.50
C VAL A 57 1.72 -13.17 -24.08
N ARG A 58 1.61 -14.45 -23.72
CA ARG A 58 2.47 -15.52 -24.22
C ARG A 58 2.45 -15.64 -25.74
N SER A 59 1.31 -15.42 -26.41
CA SER A 59 1.26 -15.46 -27.88
C SER A 59 2.08 -14.35 -28.58
N HIS A 60 2.58 -13.35 -27.85
CA HIS A 60 3.42 -12.28 -28.39
C HIS A 60 4.92 -12.45 -28.08
N VAL A 61 5.29 -13.42 -27.24
CA VAL A 61 6.67 -13.67 -26.81
C VAL A 61 7.00 -15.14 -26.97
N GLN A 62 8.00 -15.44 -27.81
CA GLN A 62 8.47 -16.80 -28.05
C GLN A 62 8.79 -17.50 -26.73
N GLN A 63 8.16 -18.65 -26.49
CA GLN A 63 8.44 -19.45 -25.31
C GLN A 63 9.85 -20.08 -25.43
N PRO A 64 10.67 -20.01 -24.37
CA PRO A 64 11.99 -20.62 -24.38
C PRO A 64 11.90 -22.16 -24.41
N THR A 65 12.87 -22.79 -25.05
CA THR A 65 13.06 -24.26 -25.03
C THR A 65 14.04 -24.72 -23.96
N GLU A 66 14.84 -23.80 -23.41
CA GLU A 66 15.88 -24.06 -22.42
C GLU A 66 15.56 -23.31 -21.12
N LYS A 67 16.05 -23.84 -19.99
CA LYS A 67 15.92 -23.20 -18.68
C LYS A 67 16.62 -21.83 -18.68
N PHE A 68 16.02 -20.84 -18.03
CA PHE A 68 16.57 -19.49 -17.84
C PHE A 68 16.83 -18.71 -19.14
N ALA A 69 16.29 -19.15 -20.28
CA ALA A 69 16.54 -18.53 -21.57
C ALA A 69 15.69 -17.27 -21.82
N LYS A 70 16.00 -16.56 -22.90
CA LYS A 70 15.26 -15.36 -23.31
C LYS A 70 13.80 -15.70 -23.62
N GLY A 71 12.87 -14.85 -23.17
CA GLY A 71 11.43 -15.05 -23.29
C GLY A 71 10.78 -15.81 -22.13
N THR A 72 11.55 -16.17 -21.09
CA THR A 72 11.02 -16.76 -19.85
C THR A 72 9.98 -15.83 -19.24
N PHE A 73 8.81 -16.36 -18.89
CA PHE A 73 7.87 -15.67 -18.00
C PHE A 73 8.12 -16.13 -16.57
N ASP A 74 8.63 -15.18 -15.79
CA ASP A 74 8.76 -15.30 -14.36
C ASP A 74 7.47 -14.78 -13.71
N CYS A 75 6.59 -15.70 -13.34
CA CYS A 75 5.30 -15.37 -12.74
C CYS A 75 5.46 -15.29 -11.23
N HIS A 76 5.40 -14.07 -10.72
CA HIS A 76 5.53 -13.77 -9.31
C HIS A 76 4.16 -13.80 -8.63
N MET A 77 3.96 -14.82 -7.82
CA MET A 77 2.68 -15.25 -7.28
C MET A 77 2.45 -14.64 -5.89
N MET A 78 2.02 -13.39 -5.88
CA MET A 78 1.56 -12.67 -4.69
C MET A 78 0.10 -13.03 -4.38
N ILE A 79 -0.14 -14.31 -4.14
CA ILE A 79 -1.47 -14.89 -3.91
C ILE A 79 -1.51 -15.78 -2.67
N ALA A 80 -2.67 -15.92 -2.06
CA ALA A 80 -2.82 -16.54 -0.75
C ALA A 80 -2.66 -18.07 -0.78
N GLU A 81 -3.07 -18.71 -1.87
CA GLU A 81 -3.08 -20.18 -2.02
C GLU A 81 -2.36 -20.61 -3.31
N PRO A 82 -1.02 -20.46 -3.41
CA PRO A 82 -0.29 -20.63 -4.66
C PRO A 82 -0.41 -22.04 -5.26
N LYS A 83 -0.42 -23.09 -4.43
CA LYS A 83 -0.45 -24.48 -4.94
C LYS A 83 -1.64 -24.76 -5.87
N LYS A 84 -2.80 -24.14 -5.62
CA LYS A 84 -4.01 -24.29 -6.44
C LYS A 84 -3.83 -23.85 -7.89
N TRP A 85 -2.90 -22.94 -8.15
CA TRP A 85 -2.80 -22.25 -9.44
C TRP A 85 -1.65 -22.76 -10.30
N VAL A 86 -0.82 -23.68 -9.80
CA VAL A 86 0.39 -24.14 -10.51
C VAL A 86 0.06 -24.72 -11.89
N LYS A 87 -0.94 -25.60 -11.99
CA LYS A 87 -1.38 -26.21 -13.27
C LYS A 87 -1.95 -25.16 -14.23
N GLU A 88 -2.79 -24.25 -13.73
CA GLU A 88 -3.39 -23.18 -14.54
C GLU A 88 -2.32 -22.26 -15.14
N PHE A 89 -1.30 -21.89 -14.36
CA PHE A 89 -0.20 -21.07 -14.86
C PHE A 89 0.72 -21.84 -15.79
N LYS A 90 0.97 -23.14 -15.56
CA LYS A 90 1.67 -23.99 -16.53
C LYS A 90 0.96 -23.96 -17.89
N ASN A 91 -0.35 -24.17 -17.89
CA ASN A 91 -1.17 -24.15 -19.11
C ASN A 91 -1.20 -22.76 -19.76
N ALA A 92 -1.08 -21.70 -18.96
CA ALA A 92 -0.98 -20.33 -19.46
C ALA A 92 0.35 -19.98 -20.13
N GLY A 93 1.37 -20.85 -20.01
CA GLY A 93 2.71 -20.61 -20.54
C GLY A 93 3.64 -19.93 -19.54
N CYS A 94 3.44 -20.13 -18.24
CA CYS A 94 4.42 -19.82 -17.21
C CYS A 94 5.64 -20.74 -17.33
N ASP A 95 6.85 -20.17 -17.22
CA ASP A 95 8.10 -20.94 -17.27
C ASP A 95 8.73 -21.06 -15.88
N LEU A 96 8.69 -19.99 -15.08
CA LEU A 96 9.14 -19.94 -13.69
C LEU A 96 7.98 -19.49 -12.81
N TYR A 97 7.60 -20.34 -11.85
CA TYR A 97 6.53 -20.08 -10.89
C TYR A 97 7.16 -19.65 -9.56
N CYS A 98 7.19 -18.34 -9.29
CA CYS A 98 7.83 -17.76 -8.11
C CYS A 98 6.79 -17.49 -7.03
N PHE A 99 6.72 -18.33 -5.99
CA PHE A 99 5.73 -18.21 -4.92
C PHE A 99 6.31 -17.59 -3.66
N HIS A 100 5.48 -16.95 -2.85
CA HIS A 100 5.90 -16.44 -1.55
C HIS A 100 6.02 -17.54 -0.49
N TYR A 101 7.15 -17.55 0.24
CA TYR A 101 7.35 -18.43 1.40
C TYR A 101 6.19 -18.30 2.40
N GLU A 102 5.73 -17.06 2.64
CA GLU A 102 4.66 -16.75 3.60
C GLU A 102 3.29 -17.34 3.18
N ALA A 103 3.09 -17.61 1.89
CA ALA A 103 1.87 -18.22 1.36
C ALA A 103 1.98 -19.75 1.23
N ALA A 104 3.19 -20.32 1.35
CA ALA A 104 3.46 -21.74 1.12
C ALA A 104 3.12 -22.65 2.31
N HIS A 105 2.32 -22.16 3.26
CA HIS A 105 1.74 -22.90 4.39
C HIS A 105 0.20 -22.91 4.36
N SER A 106 -0.36 -22.58 3.19
CA SER A 106 -1.80 -22.56 2.90
C SER A 106 -2.30 -23.94 2.45
N SER A 107 -3.38 -24.01 1.68
CA SER A 107 -4.01 -25.28 1.26
C SER A 107 -3.12 -26.12 0.35
N ASP A 108 -3.24 -27.45 0.49
CA ASP A 108 -2.59 -28.44 -0.37
C ASP A 108 -3.37 -28.75 -1.66
N ALA A 109 -4.48 -28.05 -1.89
CA ALA A 109 -5.31 -28.20 -3.09
C ALA A 109 -4.53 -27.89 -4.37
N GLU A 110 -4.80 -28.68 -5.41
CA GLU A 110 -4.06 -28.66 -6.69
C GLU A 110 -4.84 -28.01 -7.84
N SER A 111 -6.10 -27.64 -7.61
CA SER A 111 -6.86 -26.80 -8.53
C SER A 111 -7.75 -25.80 -7.78
N PRO A 112 -8.11 -24.66 -8.39
CA PRO A 112 -8.93 -23.63 -7.76
C PRO A 112 -10.34 -24.10 -7.37
N GLU A 113 -10.88 -25.10 -8.08
CA GLU A 113 -12.21 -25.67 -7.84
C GLU A 113 -12.24 -26.64 -6.66
N THR A 114 -11.07 -27.07 -6.18
CA THR A 114 -10.94 -28.06 -5.11
C THR A 114 -10.56 -27.42 -3.78
N THR A 115 -11.06 -27.99 -2.69
CA THR A 115 -10.69 -27.63 -1.33
C THR A 115 -9.91 -28.78 -0.70
N SER A 116 -8.91 -28.44 0.11
CA SER A 116 -8.15 -29.41 0.90
C SER A 116 -7.94 -28.88 2.31
N ASP A 117 -8.22 -29.73 3.30
CA ASP A 117 -7.93 -29.45 4.71
C ASP A 117 -6.46 -29.65 5.06
N LYS A 118 -5.69 -30.31 4.18
CA LYS A 118 -4.24 -30.44 4.33
C LYS A 118 -3.56 -29.14 3.95
N LYS A 119 -2.44 -28.86 4.63
CA LYS A 119 -1.58 -27.73 4.30
C LYS A 119 -0.40 -28.17 3.45
N THR A 120 0.00 -27.31 2.53
CA THR A 120 1.24 -27.50 1.78
C THR A 120 2.45 -27.04 2.60
N SER A 121 3.65 -27.26 2.06
CA SER A 121 4.89 -26.70 2.59
C SER A 121 5.74 -26.16 1.44
N PRO A 122 6.70 -25.26 1.70
CA PRO A 122 7.60 -24.75 0.66
C PRO A 122 8.26 -25.87 -0.16
N LYS A 123 8.84 -26.88 0.51
CA LYS A 123 9.49 -28.04 -0.16
C LYS A 123 8.50 -28.84 -1.02
N ALA A 124 7.30 -29.10 -0.50
CA ALA A 124 6.27 -29.85 -1.24
C ALA A 124 5.76 -29.07 -2.46
N LEU A 125 5.60 -27.74 -2.33
CA LEU A 125 5.20 -26.88 -3.43
C LEU A 125 6.28 -26.77 -4.51
N ILE A 126 7.56 -26.62 -4.13
CA ILE A 126 8.70 -26.65 -5.07
C ILE A 126 8.69 -27.95 -5.88
N LYS A 127 8.59 -29.09 -5.20
CA LYS A 127 8.52 -30.40 -5.85
C LYS A 127 7.35 -30.49 -6.82
N TYR A 128 6.19 -29.98 -6.43
CA TYR A 128 5.00 -29.99 -7.27
C TYR A 128 5.16 -29.13 -8.53
N ILE A 129 5.78 -27.94 -8.40
CA ILE A 129 6.08 -27.05 -9.53
C ILE A 129 7.02 -27.75 -10.53
N HIS A 130 8.09 -28.39 -10.05
CA HIS A 130 9.00 -29.14 -10.91
C HIS A 130 8.32 -30.31 -11.62
N GLN A 131 7.40 -31.02 -10.95
CA GLN A 131 6.61 -32.09 -11.57
C GLN A 131 5.72 -31.59 -12.72
N GLN A 132 5.30 -30.31 -12.70
CA GLN A 132 4.60 -29.69 -13.83
C GLN A 132 5.55 -29.17 -14.93
N GLY A 133 6.86 -29.39 -14.79
CA GLY A 133 7.88 -28.98 -15.76
C GLY A 133 8.06 -27.47 -15.84
N MET A 134 7.93 -26.76 -14.71
CA MET A 134 8.31 -25.35 -14.56
C MET A 134 9.52 -25.24 -13.64
N LEU A 135 10.20 -24.10 -13.69
CA LEU A 135 11.18 -23.71 -12.68
C LEU A 135 10.47 -23.20 -11.42
N ALA A 136 11.04 -23.47 -10.25
CA ALA A 136 10.47 -23.03 -8.97
C ALA A 136 11.25 -21.84 -8.40
N GLY A 137 10.56 -20.71 -8.21
CA GLY A 137 11.08 -19.55 -7.47
C GLY A 137 10.47 -19.48 -6.07
N ILE A 138 11.24 -18.98 -5.10
CA ILE A 138 10.70 -18.66 -3.76
C ILE A 138 11.00 -17.19 -3.39
N ALA A 139 9.95 -16.45 -3.07
CA ALA A 139 10.00 -15.03 -2.72
C ALA A 139 9.88 -14.81 -1.21
N LEU A 140 10.60 -13.82 -0.68
CA LEU A 140 10.48 -13.34 0.70
C LEU A 140 10.04 -11.88 0.73
N LYS A 141 9.06 -11.56 1.59
CA LYS A 141 8.73 -10.17 1.96
C LYS A 141 9.87 -9.53 2.76
N PRO A 142 9.93 -8.18 2.83
CA PRO A 142 10.95 -7.49 3.63
C PRO A 142 10.96 -7.89 5.11
N ALA A 143 9.80 -8.18 5.71
CA ALA A 143 9.73 -8.58 7.12
C ALA A 143 10.24 -10.01 7.40
N THR A 144 10.33 -10.87 6.38
CA THR A 144 10.68 -12.28 6.56
C THR A 144 12.19 -12.45 6.56
N SER A 145 12.74 -13.09 7.60
CA SER A 145 14.18 -13.38 7.67
C SER A 145 14.58 -14.34 6.55
N VAL A 146 15.77 -14.15 5.99
CA VAL A 146 16.37 -15.08 5.04
C VAL A 146 16.63 -16.46 5.65
N ASP A 147 16.70 -16.56 6.98
CA ASP A 147 16.99 -17.81 7.69
C ASP A 147 15.99 -18.93 7.43
N VAL A 148 14.76 -18.57 7.07
CA VAL A 148 13.72 -19.54 6.72
C VAL A 148 14.08 -20.40 5.50
N LEU A 149 15.06 -19.96 4.69
CA LEU A 149 15.49 -20.64 3.48
C LEU A 149 16.59 -21.68 3.71
N TRP A 150 17.31 -21.64 4.83
CA TRP A 150 18.49 -22.50 5.03
C TRP A 150 18.15 -23.99 4.95
N GLU A 151 17.11 -24.43 5.67
CA GLU A 151 16.67 -25.83 5.63
C GLU A 151 16.17 -26.26 4.24
N ILE A 152 15.61 -25.33 3.47
CA ILE A 152 15.11 -25.60 2.12
C ILE A 152 16.29 -25.72 1.14
N LEU A 153 17.23 -24.78 1.17
CA LEU A 153 18.37 -24.72 0.26
C LEU A 153 19.43 -25.79 0.56
N GLU A 154 19.54 -26.25 1.81
CA GLU A 154 20.43 -27.35 2.22
C GLU A 154 19.84 -28.74 1.97
N ASN A 155 18.59 -28.83 1.52
CA ASN A 155 17.95 -30.11 1.25
C ASN A 155 18.74 -30.91 0.19
N PRO A 156 19.13 -32.17 0.46
CA PRO A 156 19.84 -32.99 -0.51
C PRO A 156 18.98 -33.34 -1.74
N ASN A 157 17.64 -33.29 -1.63
CA ASN A 157 16.75 -33.49 -2.76
C ASN A 157 16.67 -32.22 -3.62
N GLN A 158 17.30 -32.26 -4.79
CA GLN A 158 17.29 -31.15 -5.74
C GLN A 158 15.88 -30.81 -6.25
N GLU A 159 14.97 -31.78 -6.33
CA GLU A 159 13.57 -31.52 -6.73
C GLU A 159 12.79 -30.70 -5.68
N GLU A 160 13.31 -30.55 -4.46
CA GLU A 160 12.70 -29.78 -3.38
C GLU A 160 13.45 -28.47 -3.09
N ARG A 161 14.43 -28.12 -3.92
CA ARG A 161 15.19 -26.87 -3.84
C ARG A 161 14.72 -25.88 -4.91
N PRO A 162 14.54 -24.59 -4.59
CA PRO A 162 14.17 -23.61 -5.59
C PRO A 162 15.31 -23.39 -6.59
N ASP A 163 14.94 -23.10 -7.85
CA ASP A 163 15.85 -22.67 -8.91
C ASP A 163 16.28 -21.20 -8.75
N MET A 164 15.44 -20.39 -8.08
CA MET A 164 15.65 -18.97 -7.85
C MET A 164 15.09 -18.52 -6.51
N VAL A 165 15.76 -17.56 -5.86
CA VAL A 165 15.24 -16.87 -4.67
C VAL A 165 15.01 -15.41 -5.01
N LEU A 166 13.80 -14.91 -4.75
CA LEU A 166 13.43 -13.50 -4.88
C LEU A 166 13.43 -12.82 -3.51
N ILE A 167 14.22 -11.76 -3.37
CA ILE A 167 14.20 -10.87 -2.21
C ILE A 167 13.44 -9.59 -2.57
N MET A 168 12.27 -9.41 -1.96
CA MET A 168 11.52 -8.17 -2.12
C MET A 168 12.27 -7.01 -1.45
N THR A 169 12.48 -5.94 -2.21
CA THR A 169 13.13 -4.69 -1.78
C THR A 169 12.14 -3.53 -1.64
N VAL A 170 10.84 -3.86 -1.65
CA VAL A 170 9.69 -3.03 -1.26
C VAL A 170 8.63 -3.95 -0.65
N GLU A 171 7.64 -3.40 0.06
CA GLU A 171 6.48 -4.22 0.45
C GLU A 171 5.66 -4.59 -0.80
N PRO A 172 5.37 -5.86 -1.08
CA PRO A 172 4.66 -6.26 -2.29
C PRO A 172 3.24 -5.68 -2.37
N GLY A 173 2.75 -5.48 -3.59
CA GLY A 173 1.37 -5.06 -3.87
C GLY A 173 1.24 -3.79 -4.72
N PHE A 174 2.24 -2.91 -4.73
CA PHE A 174 2.20 -1.68 -5.53
C PHE A 174 3.56 -1.35 -6.18
N GLY A 175 3.53 -0.99 -7.46
CA GLY A 175 4.70 -0.43 -8.16
C GLY A 175 5.04 0.99 -7.71
N GLY A 176 6.28 1.43 -7.97
CA GLY A 176 6.75 2.80 -7.74
C GLY A 176 7.11 3.14 -6.29
N GLN A 177 7.22 2.13 -5.43
CA GLN A 177 7.73 2.27 -4.07
C GLN A 177 9.25 2.50 -4.06
N LYS A 178 9.77 3.04 -2.95
CA LYS A 178 11.19 3.32 -2.80
C LYS A 178 11.94 2.05 -2.41
N PHE A 179 13.02 1.77 -3.14
CA PHE A 179 13.98 0.71 -2.83
C PHE A 179 14.42 0.71 -1.36
N MET A 180 14.40 -0.47 -0.74
CA MET A 180 14.82 -0.73 0.63
C MET A 180 16.20 -1.38 0.65
N ALA A 181 17.26 -0.57 0.75
CA ALA A 181 18.63 -1.06 0.87
C ALA A 181 18.86 -1.95 2.11
N SER A 182 17.98 -1.86 3.12
CA SER A 182 17.96 -2.73 4.31
C SER A 182 17.78 -4.21 3.99
N GLU A 183 17.29 -4.55 2.81
CA GLU A 183 17.04 -5.94 2.40
C GLU A 183 18.27 -6.59 1.73
N LEU A 184 19.25 -5.80 1.31
CA LEU A 184 20.48 -6.28 0.66
C LEU A 184 21.35 -7.22 1.51
N PRO A 185 21.42 -7.11 2.85
CA PRO A 185 22.08 -8.12 3.68
C PRO A 185 21.55 -9.55 3.45
N LYS A 186 20.26 -9.73 3.10
CA LYS A 186 19.69 -11.04 2.75
C LYS A 186 20.29 -11.58 1.45
N VAL A 187 20.42 -10.70 0.45
CA VAL A 187 21.04 -11.02 -0.84
C VAL A 187 22.49 -11.42 -0.65
N GLN A 188 23.24 -10.66 0.16
CA GLN A 188 24.64 -10.97 0.47
C GLN A 188 24.79 -12.33 1.15
N ALA A 189 23.99 -12.61 2.19
CA ALA A 189 24.01 -13.89 2.89
C ALA A 189 23.71 -15.07 1.95
N LEU A 190 22.75 -14.92 1.04
CA LEU A 190 22.43 -15.92 0.02
C LEU A 190 23.60 -16.12 -0.95
N ARG A 191 24.18 -15.03 -1.48
CA ARG A 191 25.28 -15.12 -2.45
C ARG A 191 26.53 -15.74 -1.84
N GLU A 192 26.86 -15.42 -0.59
CA GLU A 192 28.01 -15.97 0.13
C GLU A 192 27.89 -17.49 0.32
N LYS A 193 26.69 -17.98 0.64
CA LYS A 193 26.44 -19.40 0.91
C LYS A 193 26.14 -20.21 -0.36
N TYR A 194 25.52 -19.59 -1.37
CA TYR A 194 25.08 -20.23 -2.61
C TYR A 194 25.56 -19.44 -3.84
N PRO A 195 26.84 -19.58 -4.23
CA PRO A 195 27.48 -18.74 -5.24
C PRO A 195 26.88 -18.88 -6.64
N ASP A 196 26.25 -20.01 -6.95
CA ASP A 196 25.67 -20.30 -8.27
C ASP A 196 24.13 -20.21 -8.29
N LEU A 197 23.50 -19.80 -7.17
CA LEU A 197 22.03 -19.61 -7.10
C LEU A 197 21.62 -18.33 -7.86
N ASN A 198 20.51 -18.39 -8.60
CA ASN A 198 19.88 -17.19 -9.12
C ASN A 198 19.21 -16.43 -7.98
N ILE A 199 19.66 -15.21 -7.73
CA ILE A 199 19.12 -14.32 -6.70
C ILE A 199 18.51 -13.11 -7.41
N GLU A 200 17.20 -13.00 -7.26
CA GLU A 200 16.39 -11.93 -7.80
C GLU A 200 16.12 -10.85 -6.75
N VAL A 201 16.04 -9.60 -7.23
CA VAL A 201 15.53 -8.48 -6.46
C VAL A 201 14.44 -7.75 -7.24
N ASP A 202 13.31 -7.51 -6.58
CA ASP A 202 12.20 -6.72 -7.10
C ASP A 202 11.83 -5.60 -6.11
N GLY A 203 11.57 -4.40 -6.63
CA GLY A 203 11.17 -3.23 -5.84
C GLY A 203 12.05 -2.00 -6.00
N GLY A 204 11.72 -1.11 -6.93
CA GLY A 204 12.40 0.20 -7.03
C GLY A 204 13.83 0.12 -7.61
N LEU A 205 14.12 -0.92 -8.39
CA LEU A 205 15.37 -1.03 -9.14
C LEU A 205 15.38 -0.12 -10.37
N GLY A 206 16.55 0.48 -10.63
CA GLY A 206 16.82 1.36 -11.75
C GLY A 206 18.28 1.84 -11.71
N PRO A 207 18.68 2.78 -12.59
CA PRO A 207 20.07 3.24 -12.68
C PRO A 207 20.67 3.76 -11.35
N GLY A 208 19.85 4.32 -10.46
CA GLY A 208 20.32 4.82 -9.16
C GLY A 208 20.44 3.79 -8.04
N THR A 209 19.93 2.58 -8.22
CA THR A 209 19.85 1.54 -7.16
C THR A 209 20.50 0.22 -7.57
N ILE A 210 20.70 -0.01 -8.87
CA ILE A 210 21.23 -1.26 -9.41
C ILE A 210 22.62 -1.61 -8.88
N ASP A 211 23.49 -0.61 -8.71
CA ASP A 211 24.85 -0.81 -8.24
C ASP A 211 24.88 -1.50 -6.87
N GLN A 212 24.04 -1.04 -5.94
CA GLN A 212 23.95 -1.60 -4.58
C GLN A 212 23.44 -3.04 -4.59
N ALA A 213 22.43 -3.33 -5.43
CA ALA A 213 21.88 -4.68 -5.55
C ALA A 213 22.88 -5.66 -6.18
N ALA A 214 23.58 -5.22 -7.21
CA ALA A 214 24.62 -6.00 -7.86
C ALA A 214 25.83 -6.20 -6.92
N ASP A 215 26.22 -5.20 -6.13
CA ASP A 215 27.28 -5.29 -5.13
C ASP A 215 26.92 -6.32 -4.03
N ALA A 216 25.65 -6.39 -3.64
CA ALA A 216 25.15 -7.41 -2.71
C ALA A 216 25.11 -8.83 -3.31
N GLY A 217 25.23 -8.96 -4.64
CA GLY A 217 25.28 -10.25 -5.32
C GLY A 217 24.00 -10.68 -6.04
N ALA A 218 23.02 -9.79 -6.21
CA ALA A 218 21.86 -10.07 -7.06
C ALA A 218 22.29 -10.19 -8.53
N ASN A 219 21.73 -11.17 -9.25
CA ASN A 219 22.01 -11.36 -10.67
C ASN A 219 20.74 -11.34 -11.55
N VAL A 220 19.56 -11.48 -10.95
CA VAL A 220 18.28 -11.30 -11.63
C VAL A 220 17.65 -10.00 -11.16
N ILE A 221 17.30 -9.11 -12.09
CA ILE A 221 16.93 -7.72 -11.79
C ILE A 221 15.56 -7.42 -12.35
N VAL A 222 14.60 -7.14 -11.45
CA VAL A 222 13.26 -6.73 -11.82
C VAL A 222 13.14 -5.21 -11.77
N ALA A 223 12.90 -4.59 -12.93
CA ALA A 223 12.76 -3.14 -13.06
C ALA A 223 11.53 -2.79 -13.91
N GLY A 224 10.48 -2.29 -13.26
CA GLY A 224 9.25 -1.84 -13.94
C GLY A 224 9.38 -0.41 -14.49
N SER A 225 9.00 0.58 -13.68
CA SER A 225 8.92 1.99 -14.10
C SER A 225 10.21 2.58 -14.68
N ALA A 226 11.38 2.08 -14.26
CA ALA A 226 12.67 2.53 -14.80
C ALA A 226 12.85 2.14 -16.28
N VAL A 227 12.27 1.02 -16.72
CA VAL A 227 12.35 0.53 -18.11
C VAL A 227 11.19 1.08 -18.93
N PHE A 228 9.94 0.86 -18.49
CA PHE A 228 8.75 1.27 -19.24
C PHE A 228 8.52 2.79 -19.27
N GLY A 229 9.07 3.52 -18.29
CA GLY A 229 9.04 4.99 -18.25
C GLY A 229 10.22 5.66 -18.95
N ALA A 230 11.18 4.89 -19.47
CA ALA A 230 12.38 5.44 -20.13
C ALA A 230 12.07 5.94 -21.54
N LYS A 231 12.84 6.93 -21.99
CA LYS A 231 12.85 7.34 -23.41
C LYS A 231 13.41 6.24 -24.31
N ASP A 232 14.47 5.58 -23.83
CA ASP A 232 15.08 4.42 -24.48
C ASP A 232 15.16 3.25 -23.48
N PRO A 233 14.20 2.31 -23.54
CA PRO A 233 14.23 1.13 -22.69
C PRO A 233 15.44 0.22 -22.94
N ALA A 234 15.98 0.17 -24.17
CA ALA A 234 17.12 -0.68 -24.49
C ALA A 234 18.41 -0.20 -23.80
N GLU A 235 18.61 1.12 -23.76
CA GLU A 235 19.71 1.75 -23.02
C GLU A 235 19.64 1.42 -21.53
N VAL A 236 18.45 1.56 -20.92
CA VAL A 236 18.29 1.24 -19.48
C VAL A 236 18.54 -0.24 -19.22
N ILE A 237 18.00 -1.14 -20.04
CA ILE A 237 18.23 -2.59 -19.90
C ILE A 237 19.73 -2.91 -20.00
N SER A 238 20.44 -2.32 -20.97
CA SER A 238 21.89 -2.49 -21.12
C SER A 238 22.65 -1.98 -19.89
N LEU A 239 22.29 -0.80 -19.38
CA LEU A 239 22.91 -0.22 -18.18
C LEU A 239 22.76 -1.14 -16.97
N LEU A 240 21.54 -1.65 -16.74
CA LEU A 240 21.27 -2.55 -15.62
C LEU A 240 22.09 -3.85 -15.75
N ARG A 241 22.15 -4.41 -16.95
CA ARG A 241 22.95 -5.61 -17.24
C ARG A 241 24.43 -5.37 -16.99
N ASP A 242 24.99 -4.30 -17.55
CA ASP A 242 26.41 -3.96 -17.41
C ASP A 242 26.78 -3.74 -15.95
N ALA A 243 25.90 -3.14 -15.15
CA ALA A 243 26.12 -2.93 -13.72
C ALA A 243 26.29 -4.27 -12.96
N VAL A 244 25.49 -5.28 -13.32
CA VAL A 244 25.60 -6.64 -12.75
C VAL A 244 26.85 -7.35 -13.27
N ASP A 245 27.04 -7.41 -14.59
CA ASP A 245 28.16 -8.15 -15.20
C ASP A 245 29.54 -7.63 -14.75
N LYS A 246 29.69 -6.31 -14.52
CA LYS A 246 30.92 -5.71 -13.96
C LYS A 246 31.29 -6.23 -12.57
N ARG A 247 30.32 -6.72 -11.79
CA ARG A 247 30.49 -7.17 -10.41
C ARG A 247 30.56 -8.68 -10.29
N SER A 248 29.92 -9.40 -11.20
CA SER A 248 29.99 -10.87 -11.29
C SER A 248 31.43 -11.40 -11.37
N GLY A 249 32.37 -10.63 -11.94
CA GLY A 249 33.79 -10.98 -11.99
C GLY A 249 34.60 -10.73 -10.72
N LYS A 250 34.13 -9.87 -9.80
CA LYS A 250 34.85 -9.47 -8.57
C LYS A 250 34.54 -10.33 -7.35
N LEU A 251 33.49 -11.13 -7.38
CA LEU A 251 33.06 -12.02 -6.29
C LEU A 251 33.90 -13.32 -6.19
N ARG A 252 35.12 -13.36 -6.76
CA ARG A 252 36.08 -14.46 -6.52
C ARG A 252 36.62 -14.35 -5.10
N LYS A 253 36.55 -15.43 -4.31
CA LYS A 253 37.30 -15.53 -3.05
C LYS A 253 38.79 -15.26 -3.33
N PRO A 254 39.51 -14.53 -2.46
CA PRO A 254 40.97 -14.54 -2.48
C PRO A 254 41.46 -15.96 -2.22
N ASP A 255 42.47 -16.40 -2.98
CA ASP A 255 43.18 -17.65 -2.73
C ASP A 255 43.73 -17.67 -1.30
N PHE A 256 43.51 -18.78 -0.62
CA PHE A 256 43.87 -19.02 0.79
C PHE A 256 45.36 -19.31 0.97
N ASP A 257 46.25 -18.62 0.26
CA ASP A 257 47.71 -18.83 0.33
C ASP A 257 48.48 -17.50 0.36
N ALA A 258 48.17 -16.65 1.35
CA ALA A 258 49.09 -15.60 1.80
C ALA A 258 48.77 -15.16 3.23
N VAL A 259 49.53 -15.68 4.19
CA VAL A 259 49.55 -15.18 5.57
C VAL A 259 50.49 -13.97 5.65
N PRO A 260 50.05 -12.86 6.26
CA PRO A 260 50.94 -12.07 7.08
C PRO A 260 50.58 -12.19 8.57
N SER A 261 51.62 -12.31 9.37
CA SER A 261 51.68 -12.58 10.79
C SER A 261 50.93 -11.60 11.71
N SER A 262 50.34 -12.17 12.76
CA SER A 262 49.86 -11.60 14.05
C SER A 262 50.79 -10.53 14.65
N PRO A 263 50.31 -9.63 15.54
CA PRO A 263 50.18 -9.99 16.96
C PRO A 263 48.95 -9.33 17.63
N LEU A 264 48.07 -10.13 18.24
CA LEU A 264 47.38 -9.86 19.52
C LEU A 264 46.27 -10.90 19.72
N SER A 265 46.69 -12.14 19.94
CA SER A 265 45.83 -13.23 20.36
C SER A 265 46.41 -13.81 21.65
N GLU A 266 46.20 -13.16 22.81
CA GLU A 266 46.26 -13.83 24.11
C GLU A 266 45.46 -13.04 25.16
N LEU A 267 44.29 -13.55 25.54
CA LEU A 267 43.94 -13.84 26.93
C LEU A 267 42.59 -14.57 27.00
N ALA A 268 42.60 -15.69 27.72
CA ALA A 268 41.62 -16.74 27.69
C ALA A 268 40.87 -16.87 29.04
N LYS A 269 39.60 -17.30 28.94
CA LYS A 269 38.84 -18.24 29.82
C LYS A 269 38.49 -17.86 31.28
N THR A 270 37.18 -17.87 31.61
CA THR A 270 36.43 -18.79 32.53
C THR A 270 35.02 -18.23 32.89
N PRO A 271 34.08 -18.94 33.58
CA PRO A 271 33.25 -20.12 33.22
C PRO A 271 31.71 -19.81 33.28
N PRO A 272 30.76 -20.74 33.01
CA PRO A 272 29.32 -20.44 32.98
C PRO A 272 28.65 -20.58 34.35
N LEU A 273 27.63 -19.76 34.64
CA LEU A 273 26.82 -19.89 35.85
C LEU A 273 25.31 -19.80 35.56
N PHE A 274 24.65 -20.89 35.96
CA PHE A 274 23.30 -21.07 36.50
C PHE A 274 22.04 -20.71 35.70
N SER A 275 21.21 -21.75 35.58
CA SER A 275 19.81 -21.79 35.18
C SER A 275 18.85 -21.59 36.37
N SER A 276 17.74 -20.86 36.15
CA SER A 276 16.44 -21.04 36.83
C SER A 276 15.33 -20.17 36.18
N PRO A 277 14.03 -20.48 36.40
CA PRO A 277 13.02 -20.49 35.34
C PRO A 277 11.97 -19.35 35.38
N LEU A 278 11.39 -19.07 34.19
CA LEU A 278 10.01 -18.63 33.87
C LEU A 278 9.47 -17.34 34.55
N ALA A 279 8.80 -16.38 33.89
CA ALA A 279 8.04 -16.40 32.66
C ALA A 279 8.13 -15.04 31.95
N VAL A 280 8.51 -15.04 30.66
CA VAL A 280 8.39 -13.86 29.80
C VAL A 280 7.03 -13.96 29.11
N ARG A 281 6.11 -13.05 29.47
CA ARG A 281 4.85 -12.88 28.73
C ARG A 281 5.17 -12.34 27.34
N ASP A 282 4.53 -12.91 26.32
CA ASP A 282 4.67 -12.50 24.93
C ASP A 282 4.19 -11.04 24.75
N PRO A 283 5.01 -10.12 24.20
CA PRO A 283 4.61 -8.75 23.90
C PRO A 283 3.39 -8.65 22.97
N ALA A 284 3.10 -9.70 22.18
CA ALA A 284 1.98 -9.76 21.26
C ALA A 284 0.58 -9.70 21.94
N ASP A 285 0.49 -9.96 23.24
CA ASP A 285 -0.78 -10.00 23.99
C ASP A 285 -1.23 -8.63 24.56
N ARG A 286 -0.42 -7.58 24.42
CA ARG A 286 -0.73 -6.27 25.02
C ARG A 286 -1.79 -5.48 24.27
N TYR A 287 -1.81 -5.61 22.95
CA TYR A 287 -2.80 -5.00 22.09
C TYR A 287 -3.11 -5.98 20.95
N PRO A 288 -4.23 -6.70 20.99
CA PRO A 288 -4.64 -7.48 19.84
C PRO A 288 -4.93 -6.50 18.68
N SER A 289 -4.31 -6.73 17.53
CA SER A 289 -4.75 -6.10 16.27
C SER A 289 -6.24 -6.38 16.10
N PRO A 290 -7.06 -5.39 15.68
CA PRO A 290 -8.49 -5.61 15.51
C PRO A 290 -8.70 -6.70 14.46
N SER A 291 -9.11 -7.88 14.93
CA SER A 291 -9.46 -9.02 14.09
C SER A 291 -10.97 -9.02 13.87
N MET A 292 -11.33 -9.27 12.61
CA MET A 292 -12.70 -9.43 12.10
C MET A 292 -13.51 -10.36 12.99
N THR A 293 -14.49 -9.82 13.70
CA THR A 293 -15.54 -10.62 14.33
C THR A 293 -16.79 -10.55 13.47
N SER A 294 -17.01 -11.60 12.67
CA SER A 294 -18.33 -11.92 12.15
C SER A 294 -19.16 -12.49 13.30
N LEU A 295 -20.16 -11.72 13.76
CA LEU A 295 -21.17 -12.21 14.68
C LEU A 295 -22.06 -13.20 13.92
N SER A 296 -21.92 -14.48 14.26
CA SER A 296 -22.88 -15.53 13.98
C SER A 296 -23.99 -15.49 15.03
N SER A 297 -25.21 -15.21 14.58
CA SER A 297 -26.42 -15.49 15.36
C SER A 297 -27.41 -16.20 14.45
N SER A 298 -27.50 -17.51 14.67
CA SER A 298 -28.48 -18.42 14.11
C SER A 298 -29.76 -18.35 14.94
N SER A 299 -30.89 -18.01 14.30
CA SER A 299 -32.21 -18.47 14.74
C SER A 299 -33.11 -18.56 13.51
N ALA A 300 -33.38 -19.80 13.10
CA ALA A 300 -34.28 -20.16 12.03
C ALA A 300 -35.74 -19.79 12.37
N LEU A 301 -36.51 -19.42 11.36
CA LEU A 301 -37.88 -19.89 11.15
C LEU A 301 -38.24 -19.74 9.65
N ALA A 302 -38.92 -20.75 9.14
CA ALA A 302 -39.12 -21.08 7.74
C ALA A 302 -40.19 -20.26 7.01
N SER A 303 -40.06 -20.13 5.68
CA SER A 303 -41.14 -20.40 4.73
C SER A 303 -40.60 -20.42 3.30
N GLY A 304 -40.94 -21.47 2.53
CA GLY A 304 -40.38 -21.75 1.22
C GLY A 304 -41.10 -21.08 0.05
N CYS A 305 -40.54 -21.24 -1.15
CA CYS A 305 -41.21 -21.84 -2.31
C CYS A 305 -40.24 -21.92 -3.51
N GLN A 306 -40.59 -22.81 -4.44
CA GLN A 306 -39.74 -23.52 -5.40
C GLN A 306 -39.38 -22.74 -6.68
N SER A 307 -38.29 -23.16 -7.31
CA SER A 307 -37.94 -22.88 -8.71
C SER A 307 -38.24 -24.11 -9.58
N PRO A 308 -38.51 -23.96 -10.89
CA PRO A 308 -38.40 -25.07 -11.83
C PRO A 308 -37.19 -24.96 -12.77
N SER A 309 -36.77 -26.15 -13.19
CA SER A 309 -35.59 -26.64 -13.89
C SER A 309 -35.52 -26.36 -15.40
N ARG A 310 -34.29 -26.43 -15.96
CA ARG A 310 -34.05 -26.72 -17.38
C ARG A 310 -33.28 -28.05 -17.52
N ALA A 311 -33.72 -28.90 -18.44
CA ALA A 311 -33.10 -30.17 -18.82
C ALA A 311 -32.57 -30.09 -20.27
N ASP A 312 -31.37 -30.67 -20.48
CA ASP A 312 -30.94 -31.65 -21.51
C ASP A 312 -31.36 -31.47 -22.98
N MET A 313 -30.59 -31.71 -24.06
CA MET A 313 -29.29 -32.36 -24.39
C MET A 313 -29.02 -32.05 -25.92
N PRO A 314 -28.22 -32.77 -26.77
CA PRO A 314 -26.80 -32.52 -27.08
C PRO A 314 -26.36 -32.53 -28.59
N LEU A 315 -25.05 -32.25 -28.80
CA LEU A 315 -24.04 -32.74 -29.79
C LEU A 315 -24.13 -32.60 -31.34
N ALA A 316 -22.97 -32.16 -31.88
CA ALA A 316 -22.20 -32.65 -33.05
C ALA A 316 -22.17 -31.82 -34.38
N SER A 317 -20.93 -31.52 -34.82
CA SER A 317 -20.45 -30.93 -36.10
C SER A 317 -20.19 -32.03 -37.18
N PRO A 318 -19.52 -31.82 -38.37
CA PRO A 318 -18.98 -30.61 -39.06
C PRO A 318 -19.12 -30.59 -40.64
N LEU A 319 -18.42 -29.61 -41.28
CA LEU A 319 -17.94 -29.47 -42.70
C LEU A 319 -18.70 -28.44 -43.59
N ALA A 320 -18.08 -27.28 -43.99
CA ALA A 320 -17.22 -26.98 -45.19
C ALA A 320 -18.01 -26.92 -46.52
N SER A 321 -17.82 -26.05 -47.53
CA SER A 321 -16.94 -24.93 -47.90
C SER A 321 -17.61 -24.12 -49.04
N ASP A 322 -16.92 -23.07 -49.52
CA ASP A 322 -16.96 -22.48 -50.88
C ASP A 322 -17.50 -21.05 -51.10
N THR A 323 -16.55 -20.23 -51.58
CA THR A 323 -16.59 -18.88 -52.16
C THR A 323 -17.39 -18.77 -53.47
N ILE A 324 -17.93 -17.57 -53.78
CA ILE A 324 -17.64 -16.78 -55.00
C ILE A 324 -18.38 -15.42 -54.96
N ASN A 325 -17.70 -14.43 -55.54
CA ASN A 325 -17.98 -13.01 -55.67
C ASN A 325 -18.54 -12.69 -57.07
N ILE A 326 -19.59 -11.87 -57.22
CA ILE A 326 -19.87 -11.12 -58.47
C ILE A 326 -20.48 -9.75 -58.14
N SER A 327 -19.86 -8.72 -58.69
CA SER A 327 -20.23 -7.30 -58.66
C SER A 327 -21.18 -6.89 -59.80
N SER A 328 -21.86 -5.76 -59.56
CA SER A 328 -22.35 -4.72 -60.50
C SER A 328 -23.51 -5.04 -61.45
N PHE A 329 -24.56 -4.21 -61.42
CA PHE A 329 -25.13 -3.36 -62.50
C PHE A 329 -26.36 -2.62 -61.92
N ALA A 330 -26.29 -1.28 -61.74
CA ALA A 330 -27.03 -0.24 -62.51
C ALA A 330 -28.57 -0.33 -62.36
N GLU A 331 -29.39 0.70 -62.15
CA GLU A 331 -29.32 2.16 -62.24
C GLU A 331 -30.65 2.74 -61.68
N MET A 332 -30.65 4.03 -61.32
CA MET A 332 -31.80 4.96 -61.25
C MET A 332 -32.96 4.72 -60.23
N ALA A 333 -32.96 5.54 -59.17
CA ALA A 333 -34.17 6.21 -58.69
C ALA A 333 -33.81 7.57 -58.08
N THR A 334 -34.52 8.60 -58.54
CA THR A 334 -34.29 10.03 -58.37
C THR A 334 -35.00 10.63 -57.15
N SER A 335 -34.53 11.82 -56.76
CA SER A 335 -35.15 12.87 -55.93
C SER A 335 -34.87 12.87 -54.42
N ALA A 336 -34.26 13.98 -53.98
CA ALA A 336 -33.87 14.30 -52.61
C ALA A 336 -34.88 15.27 -51.96
N PRO A 337 -34.88 15.38 -50.61
CA PRO A 337 -35.07 16.65 -49.93
C PRO A 337 -33.80 17.09 -49.19
N SER A 338 -33.56 18.41 -49.24
CA SER A 338 -32.38 19.12 -48.74
C SER A 338 -32.14 19.03 -47.23
N GLU A 339 -30.97 18.55 -46.79
CA GLU A 339 -30.48 18.75 -45.42
C GLU A 339 -29.71 20.07 -45.29
N ARG A 340 -30.09 20.89 -44.30
CA ARG A 340 -29.32 22.08 -43.89
C ARG A 340 -28.02 21.66 -43.19
N PRO A 341 -26.87 22.29 -43.45
CA PRO A 341 -25.62 21.91 -42.81
C PRO A 341 -25.62 22.26 -41.32
N ARG A 342 -25.36 21.26 -40.46
CA ARG A 342 -25.18 21.46 -39.01
C ARG A 342 -23.98 22.39 -38.76
N LYS A 343 -24.21 23.51 -38.06
CA LYS A 343 -23.14 24.40 -37.56
C LYS A 343 -22.18 23.59 -36.69
N ARG A 344 -20.96 23.33 -37.19
CA ARG A 344 -19.83 22.82 -36.40
C ARG A 344 -19.56 23.79 -35.25
N ARG A 345 -19.89 23.37 -34.02
CA ARG A 345 -19.53 24.10 -32.81
C ARG A 345 -18.01 24.03 -32.68
N LYS A 346 -17.30 25.14 -32.89
CA LYS A 346 -15.86 25.24 -32.62
C LYS A 346 -15.62 24.83 -31.17
N ILE A 347 -15.00 23.67 -30.96
CA ILE A 347 -14.46 23.27 -29.66
C ILE A 347 -13.24 24.17 -29.45
N ALA A 348 -13.42 25.23 -28.65
CA ALA A 348 -12.30 26.04 -28.23
C ALA A 348 -11.31 25.15 -27.48
N ALA A 349 -10.02 25.28 -27.78
CA ALA A 349 -8.98 24.61 -27.03
C ALA A 349 -9.15 24.92 -25.52
N PRO A 350 -8.92 23.95 -24.62
CA PRO A 350 -8.97 24.20 -23.18
C PRO A 350 -8.05 25.38 -22.85
N LYS A 351 -8.57 26.42 -22.18
CA LYS A 351 -7.71 27.49 -21.66
C LYS A 351 -6.65 26.87 -20.76
N GLU A 352 -5.39 27.19 -21.03
CA GLU A 352 -4.27 26.82 -20.18
C GLU A 352 -4.53 27.34 -18.75
N ARG A 353 -4.39 26.46 -17.76
CA ARG A 353 -4.62 26.80 -16.35
C ARG A 353 -3.27 27.00 -15.70
N THR A 354 -2.90 28.26 -15.48
CA THR A 354 -1.69 28.61 -14.73
C THR A 354 -1.97 28.62 -13.23
N THR A 355 -1.00 28.17 -12.44
CA THR A 355 -1.05 28.28 -10.98
C THR A 355 -0.38 29.59 -10.59
N GLU A 356 -1.09 30.42 -9.84
CA GLU A 356 -0.57 31.69 -9.32
C GLU A 356 -0.04 31.47 -7.90
N TYR A 357 1.06 32.15 -7.58
CA TYR A 357 1.73 32.09 -6.28
C TYR A 357 1.65 33.44 -5.59
N LEU A 358 1.31 33.42 -4.30
CA LEU A 358 1.30 34.57 -3.40
C LEU A 358 2.16 34.23 -2.19
N ASP A 359 3.23 34.99 -1.98
CA ASP A 359 4.22 34.76 -0.93
C ASP A 359 4.10 35.84 0.13
N PHE A 360 3.63 35.46 1.32
CA PHE A 360 3.41 36.38 2.43
C PHE A 360 4.70 36.74 3.17
N ASP A 361 5.81 36.02 2.96
CA ASP A 361 7.08 36.34 3.61
C ASP A 361 7.76 37.57 2.98
N LYS A 362 7.47 37.84 1.70
CA LYS A 362 7.97 39.01 0.95
C LYS A 362 7.31 40.34 1.31
N VAL A 363 6.29 40.31 2.17
CA VAL A 363 5.47 41.48 2.56
C VAL A 363 6.16 42.36 3.61
N ARG A 364 7.17 41.81 4.30
CA ARG A 364 7.69 42.34 5.56
C ARG A 364 8.32 43.72 5.49
N ASP A 365 8.73 44.20 4.30
CA ASP A 365 9.53 45.43 4.22
C ASP A 365 8.79 46.64 3.59
N ASN A 366 7.70 46.49 2.82
CA ASN A 366 6.96 47.62 2.20
C ASN A 366 5.49 47.34 1.84
N GLY A 367 4.87 46.28 2.36
CA GLY A 367 3.55 45.81 1.90
C GLY A 367 3.65 44.95 0.64
N PHE A 368 2.51 44.56 0.08
CA PHE A 368 2.49 43.83 -1.18
C PHE A 368 2.82 44.74 -2.36
N ASP A 369 3.45 44.18 -3.40
CA ASP A 369 3.49 44.85 -4.70
C ASP A 369 2.09 44.86 -5.35
N ALA A 370 1.89 45.74 -6.33
CA ALA A 370 0.60 45.90 -6.99
C ALA A 370 0.09 44.61 -7.68
N GLU A 371 0.98 43.67 -8.00
CA GLU A 371 0.59 42.37 -8.57
C GLU A 371 0.07 41.42 -7.48
N SER A 372 0.73 41.39 -6.34
CA SER A 372 0.36 40.57 -5.18
C SER A 372 -0.91 41.06 -4.52
N ASP A 373 -1.13 42.38 -4.46
CA ASP A 373 -2.42 42.96 -4.04
C ASP A 373 -3.57 42.50 -4.95
N ARG A 374 -3.38 42.55 -6.27
CA ARG A 374 -4.39 42.04 -7.22
C ARG A 374 -4.68 40.55 -7.03
N LYS A 375 -3.66 39.74 -6.74
CA LYS A 375 -3.81 38.30 -6.45
C LYS A 375 -4.56 38.09 -5.13
N LEU A 376 -4.26 38.88 -4.12
CA LEU A 376 -4.92 38.84 -2.81
C LEU A 376 -6.40 39.25 -2.91
N ASP A 377 -6.69 40.36 -3.58
CA ASP A 377 -8.07 40.82 -3.82
C ASP A 377 -8.86 39.75 -4.57
N ARG A 378 -8.27 39.18 -5.63
CA ARG A 378 -8.89 38.08 -6.37
C ARG A 378 -9.12 36.85 -5.50
N LEU A 379 -8.19 36.49 -4.61
CA LEU A 379 -8.36 35.39 -3.66
C LEU A 379 -9.55 35.66 -2.72
N ILE A 380 -9.61 36.85 -2.13
CA ILE A 380 -10.67 37.27 -1.21
C ILE A 380 -12.02 37.27 -1.92
N ASP A 381 -12.11 37.89 -3.09
CA ASP A 381 -13.33 37.95 -3.88
C ASP A 381 -13.78 36.55 -4.27
N THR A 382 -12.87 35.71 -4.78
CA THR A 382 -13.19 34.33 -5.10
C THR A 382 -13.74 33.62 -3.86
N LEU A 383 -13.06 33.72 -2.72
CA LEU A 383 -13.54 33.10 -1.48
C LEU A 383 -14.88 33.64 -1.00
N ARG A 384 -15.28 34.87 -1.32
CA ARG A 384 -16.62 35.42 -1.00
C ARG A 384 -17.74 34.84 -1.87
N TYR A 385 -17.46 34.52 -3.13
CA TYR A 385 -18.48 34.03 -4.07
C TYR A 385 -18.77 32.53 -3.96
N GLN A 386 -17.82 31.72 -3.49
CA GLN A 386 -17.95 30.25 -3.46
C GLN A 386 -18.96 29.79 -2.40
N LYS A 387 -19.77 28.78 -2.73
CA LYS A 387 -20.89 28.30 -1.89
C LYS A 387 -20.80 26.84 -1.50
N LYS A 388 -19.96 26.04 -2.14
CA LYS A 388 -19.75 24.61 -1.88
C LYS A 388 -18.26 24.36 -1.66
N ILE A 389 -17.78 24.86 -0.52
CA ILE A 389 -16.36 24.86 -0.16
C ILE A 389 -16.02 23.56 0.56
N VAL A 390 -15.02 22.83 0.07
CA VAL A 390 -14.41 21.72 0.79
C VAL A 390 -13.04 22.15 1.29
N VAL A 391 -12.77 21.97 2.58
CA VAL A 391 -11.49 22.28 3.20
C VAL A 391 -10.81 21.00 3.67
N ILE A 392 -9.52 20.87 3.38
CA ILE A 392 -8.65 19.81 3.91
C ILE A 392 -7.61 20.49 4.79
N ALA A 393 -7.71 20.28 6.10
CA ALA A 393 -6.86 20.91 7.11
C ALA A 393 -5.85 19.92 7.69
N GLY A 394 -4.66 20.44 8.04
CA GLY A 394 -3.67 19.77 8.88
C GLY A 394 -3.22 20.65 10.04
N ALA A 395 -2.26 20.15 10.82
CA ALA A 395 -1.92 20.72 12.12
C ALA A 395 -1.42 22.17 12.05
N GLY A 396 -0.99 22.64 10.88
CA GLY A 396 -0.58 24.03 10.65
C GLY A 396 -1.63 25.06 11.04
N ILE A 397 -2.94 24.74 10.97
CA ILE A 397 -3.98 25.70 11.37
C ILE A 397 -4.08 25.92 12.89
N SER A 398 -3.48 25.03 13.68
CA SER A 398 -3.51 25.02 15.15
C SER A 398 -2.21 25.58 15.77
N VAL A 399 -1.15 25.81 14.98
CA VAL A 399 0.16 26.27 15.49
C VAL A 399 0.07 27.58 16.29
N SER A 400 -0.71 28.54 15.80
CA SER A 400 -0.91 29.81 16.52
C SER A 400 -1.78 29.71 17.78
N ALA A 401 -2.42 28.56 18.02
CA ALA A 401 -3.11 28.24 19.27
C ALA A 401 -2.18 27.60 20.32
N GLY A 402 -0.88 27.47 20.02
CA GLY A 402 0.11 26.83 20.89
C GLY A 402 0.19 25.31 20.74
N ILE A 403 -0.53 24.72 19.77
CA ILE A 403 -0.47 23.29 19.47
C ILE A 403 0.58 23.05 18.39
N PRO A 404 1.65 22.27 18.67
CA PRO A 404 2.72 22.07 17.71
C PRO A 404 2.21 21.30 16.48
N ASP A 405 2.74 21.65 15.30
CA ASP A 405 2.59 20.78 14.13
C ASP A 405 3.48 19.53 14.26
N PHE A 406 3.36 18.60 13.31
CA PHE A 406 4.12 17.35 13.37
C PHE A 406 5.51 17.42 12.74
N ARG A 407 5.74 18.28 11.74
CA ARG A 407 6.82 18.09 10.75
C ARG A 407 7.76 19.27 10.58
N SER A 408 7.44 20.45 11.10
CA SER A 408 8.32 21.61 11.04
C SER A 408 9.55 21.40 11.91
N LYS A 409 10.52 22.31 11.82
CA LYS A 409 11.75 22.26 12.65
C LYS A 409 11.46 22.30 14.15
N GLN A 410 10.31 22.85 14.54
CA GLN A 410 9.81 22.93 15.92
C GLN A 410 8.62 21.99 16.17
N GLY A 411 8.28 21.14 15.20
CA GLY A 411 7.16 20.22 15.28
C GLY A 411 7.50 18.97 16.07
N LEU A 412 6.46 18.23 16.45
CA LEU A 412 6.52 17.05 17.31
C LEU A 412 7.57 16.03 16.86
N PHE A 413 7.73 15.75 15.56
CA PHE A 413 8.71 14.75 15.11
C PHE A 413 10.17 15.16 15.35
N ALA A 414 10.45 16.45 15.47
CA ALA A 414 11.78 17.00 15.73
C ALA A 414 12.04 17.23 17.23
N THR A 415 11.00 17.57 18.01
CA THR A 415 11.14 17.87 19.45
C THR A 415 11.03 16.63 20.34
N LEU A 416 10.13 15.69 20.00
CA LEU A 416 9.87 14.48 20.80
C LEU A 416 11.12 13.62 21.06
N PRO A 417 12.07 13.44 20.11
CA PRO A 417 13.30 12.70 20.40
C PRO A 417 14.14 13.33 21.51
N ASN A 418 14.19 14.66 21.58
CA ASN A 418 14.95 15.38 22.60
C ASN A 418 14.21 15.41 23.94
N GLU A 419 12.90 15.64 23.91
CA GLU A 419 12.04 15.70 25.10
C GLU A 419 11.89 14.33 25.79
N HIS A 420 11.87 13.24 25.01
CA HIS A 420 11.72 11.87 25.52
C HIS A 420 12.98 10.99 25.40
N LYS A 421 14.15 11.61 25.18
CA LYS A 421 15.47 10.94 25.07
C LYS A 421 15.46 9.71 24.13
N MET A 422 14.85 9.84 22.95
CA MET A 422 14.74 8.75 21.98
C MET A 422 15.86 8.80 20.93
N LYS A 423 16.32 7.63 20.47
CA LYS A 423 17.15 7.52 19.26
C LYS A 423 16.22 7.40 18.04
N GLY A 424 16.30 8.35 17.09
CA GLY A 424 15.54 8.30 15.82
C GLY A 424 14.45 9.37 15.69
N SER A 425 13.63 9.28 14.63
CA SER A 425 12.58 10.27 14.33
C SER A 425 11.36 10.09 15.24
N GLY A 426 10.75 11.19 15.72
CA GLY A 426 9.49 11.13 16.49
C GLY A 426 8.31 10.51 15.72
N LYS A 427 8.45 10.30 14.41
CA LYS A 427 7.48 9.56 13.58
C LYS A 427 7.20 8.15 14.10
N HIS A 428 8.17 7.49 14.74
CA HIS A 428 7.99 6.12 15.27
C HIS A 428 6.91 6.03 16.35
N LEU A 429 6.65 7.11 17.11
CA LEU A 429 5.57 7.14 18.10
C LEU A 429 4.17 7.17 17.47
N PHE A 430 4.09 7.48 16.17
CA PHE A 430 2.82 7.56 15.45
C PHE A 430 2.61 6.35 14.54
N ASP A 431 3.36 5.28 14.71
CA ASP A 431 3.22 4.02 13.98
C ASP A 431 2.59 2.95 14.87
N ALA A 432 1.79 2.04 14.28
CA ALA A 432 1.16 0.96 15.03
C ALA A 432 2.15 0.09 15.83
N SER A 433 3.41 0.03 15.39
CA SER A 433 4.51 -0.61 16.11
C SER A 433 4.82 0.00 17.49
N VAL A 434 4.32 1.20 17.80
CA VAL A 434 4.51 1.87 19.09
C VAL A 434 4.05 1.01 20.28
N TYR A 435 3.06 0.15 20.06
CA TYR A 435 2.49 -0.76 21.05
C TYR A 435 3.30 -2.07 21.24
N LYS A 436 4.36 -2.28 20.45
CA LYS A 436 5.19 -3.50 20.52
C LYS A 436 6.22 -3.46 21.67
N HIS A 437 6.62 -2.27 22.11
CA HIS A 437 7.62 -2.11 23.17
C HIS A 437 7.08 -1.22 24.30
N ASP A 438 7.41 -1.56 25.53
CA ASP A 438 6.97 -0.89 26.76
C ASP A 438 7.34 0.59 26.71
N GLU A 439 8.62 0.85 26.42
CA GLU A 439 9.20 2.18 26.40
C GLU A 439 8.50 3.09 25.37
N THR A 440 8.22 2.58 24.17
CA THR A 440 7.54 3.36 23.13
C THR A 440 6.07 3.56 23.44
N THR A 441 5.42 2.57 24.04
CA THR A 441 4.00 2.64 24.45
C THR A 441 3.81 3.69 25.53
N GLU A 442 4.64 3.66 26.57
CA GLU A 442 4.59 4.64 27.67
C GLU A 442 4.83 6.06 27.16
N LYS A 443 5.82 6.26 26.29
CA LYS A 443 6.09 7.58 25.69
C LYS A 443 4.92 8.06 24.84
N PHE A 444 4.26 7.17 24.10
CA PHE A 444 3.07 7.50 23.32
C PHE A 444 1.89 7.88 24.22
N HIS A 445 1.59 7.10 25.26
CA HIS A 445 0.56 7.43 26.24
C HIS A 445 0.80 8.80 26.88
N LYS A 446 2.04 9.05 27.31
CA LYS A 446 2.43 10.34 27.88
C LYS A 446 2.20 11.49 26.89
N MET A 447 2.67 11.34 25.65
CA MET A 447 2.49 12.34 24.60
C MET A 447 1.00 12.63 24.32
N VAL A 448 0.14 11.61 24.25
CA VAL A 448 -1.30 11.79 24.06
C VAL A 448 -1.93 12.54 25.23
N CYS A 449 -1.54 12.22 26.47
CA CYS A 449 -2.03 12.91 27.66
C CYS A 449 -1.57 14.37 27.72
N ASP A 450 -0.30 14.63 27.38
CA ASP A 450 0.28 15.97 27.30
C ASP A 450 -0.44 16.81 26.22
N LEU A 451 -0.71 16.21 25.06
CA LEU A 451 -1.48 16.85 23.98
C LEU A 451 -2.94 17.13 24.40
N ALA A 452 -3.62 16.17 25.03
CA ALA A 452 -4.98 16.37 25.54
C ALA A 452 -5.05 17.50 26.57
N THR A 453 -4.00 17.67 27.38
CA THR A 453 -3.88 18.78 28.35
C THR A 453 -3.66 20.11 27.65
N MET A 454 -2.77 20.16 26.67
CA MET A 454 -2.49 21.35 25.87
C MET A 454 -3.76 21.85 25.15
N VAL A 455 -4.51 20.93 24.53
CA VAL A 455 -5.77 21.22 23.84
C VAL A 455 -6.80 21.89 24.75
N LYS A 456 -6.93 21.44 26.01
CA LYS A 456 -7.88 22.05 26.97
C LYS A 456 -7.61 23.54 27.21
N SER A 457 -6.36 23.97 27.07
CA SER A 457 -5.94 25.36 27.25
C SER A 457 -5.89 26.18 25.95
N ALA A 458 -5.97 25.51 24.79
CA ALA A 458 -5.87 26.13 23.49
C ALA A 458 -7.14 26.90 23.13
N LYS A 459 -6.99 28.03 22.42
CA LYS A 459 -8.11 28.80 21.88
C LYS A 459 -8.16 28.66 20.35
N PRO A 460 -9.36 28.59 19.74
CA PRO A 460 -9.47 28.55 18.28
C PRO A 460 -8.74 29.70 17.60
N THR A 461 -7.98 29.39 16.56
CA THR A 461 -7.26 30.40 15.76
C THR A 461 -8.22 31.17 14.87
N LYS A 462 -7.77 32.30 14.28
CA LYS A 462 -8.57 33.05 13.28
C LYS A 462 -9.04 32.16 12.12
N PHE A 463 -8.24 31.16 11.73
CA PHE A 463 -8.61 30.23 10.68
C PHE A 463 -9.75 29.29 11.11
N HIS A 464 -9.75 28.83 12.36
CA HIS A 464 -10.87 28.06 12.92
C HIS A 464 -12.18 28.89 12.91
N HIS A 465 -12.11 30.16 13.29
CA HIS A 465 -13.26 31.08 13.20
C HIS A 465 -13.75 31.29 11.77
N LEU A 466 -12.84 31.36 10.78
CA LEU A 466 -13.22 31.39 9.37
C LEU A 466 -14.00 30.13 8.98
N LEU A 467 -13.50 28.94 9.33
CA LEU A 467 -14.18 27.67 9.04
C LEU A 467 -15.56 27.60 9.67
N ALA A 468 -15.68 27.99 10.94
CA ALA A 468 -16.95 28.02 11.65
C ALA A 468 -17.95 29.02 11.03
N SER A 469 -17.46 30.18 10.57
CA SER A 469 -18.29 31.16 9.86
C SER A 469 -18.80 30.61 8.53
N LEU A 470 -17.92 29.99 7.73
CA LEU A 470 -18.33 29.33 6.48
C LEU A 470 -19.34 28.21 6.71
N ALA A 471 -19.23 27.47 7.81
CA ALA A 471 -20.19 26.45 8.20
C ALA A 471 -21.54 27.05 8.60
N ALA A 472 -21.54 28.09 9.44
CA ALA A 472 -22.75 28.79 9.87
C ALA A 472 -23.49 29.46 8.70
N GLU A 473 -22.75 29.99 7.71
CA GLU A 473 -23.28 30.54 6.47
C GLU A 473 -23.82 29.47 5.50
N GLY A 474 -23.64 28.18 5.79
CA GLY A 474 -24.05 27.08 4.91
C GLY A 474 -23.18 26.89 3.66
N ARG A 475 -22.00 27.54 3.62
CA ARG A 475 -21.09 27.55 2.47
C ARG A 475 -19.98 26.50 2.57
N LEU A 476 -19.65 26.09 3.80
CA LEU A 476 -18.78 24.94 4.04
C LEU A 476 -19.57 23.66 3.74
N MET A 477 -19.20 23.01 2.65
CA MET A 477 -19.72 21.70 2.28
C MET A 477 -19.12 20.63 3.20
N ARG A 478 -17.79 20.64 3.37
CA ARG A 478 -17.07 19.69 4.21
C ARG A 478 -15.75 20.27 4.74
N LEU A 479 -15.41 19.91 5.97
CA LEU A 479 -14.06 20.01 6.53
C LEU A 479 -13.52 18.59 6.76
N TYR A 480 -12.47 18.23 6.03
CA TYR A 480 -11.67 17.05 6.29
C TYR A 480 -10.47 17.44 7.13
N THR A 481 -10.47 17.07 8.41
CA THR A 481 -9.41 17.42 9.34
C THR A 481 -8.48 16.24 9.55
N GLN A 482 -7.17 16.46 9.38
CA GLN A 482 -6.14 15.51 9.81
C GLN A 482 -5.73 15.73 11.27
N ASN A 483 -6.30 16.76 11.91
CA ASN A 483 -5.96 17.15 13.27
C ASN A 483 -6.65 16.22 14.26
N VAL A 484 -5.91 15.84 15.29
CA VAL A 484 -6.44 15.08 16.43
C VAL A 484 -6.76 15.99 17.61
N ASP A 485 -6.37 17.27 17.54
CA ASP A 485 -6.46 18.26 18.61
C ASP A 485 -7.89 18.73 18.92
N CYS A 486 -8.85 18.49 18.03
CA CYS A 486 -10.28 18.81 18.23
C CYS A 486 -10.60 20.29 18.45
N VAL A 487 -9.68 21.21 18.19
CA VAL A 487 -9.93 22.66 18.31
C VAL A 487 -11.03 23.10 17.33
N ASP A 488 -11.07 22.48 16.15
CA ASP A 488 -12.12 22.65 15.17
C ASP A 488 -13.45 22.04 15.63
N THR A 489 -13.47 20.79 16.06
CA THR A 489 -14.72 20.08 16.41
C THR A 489 -15.40 20.61 17.68
N ASN A 490 -14.66 21.32 18.54
CA ASN A 490 -15.21 21.99 19.71
C ASN A 490 -15.98 23.28 19.36
N MET A 491 -15.89 23.77 18.13
CA MET A 491 -16.72 24.88 17.67
C MET A 491 -18.10 24.36 17.23
N PRO A 492 -19.23 24.90 17.74
CA PRO A 492 -20.56 24.34 17.47
C PRO A 492 -20.90 24.12 15.98
N PRO A 493 -20.57 25.04 15.04
CA PRO A 493 -20.84 24.83 13.60
C PRO A 493 -20.00 23.71 12.95
N LEU A 494 -18.91 23.31 13.60
CA LEU A 494 -17.94 22.32 13.12
C LEU A 494 -17.98 21.02 13.93
N LYS A 495 -18.98 20.85 14.80
CA LYS A 495 -19.12 19.65 15.61
C LYS A 495 -19.16 18.39 14.73
N THR A 496 -18.48 17.34 15.21
CA THR A 496 -18.48 16.03 14.58
C THR A 496 -19.24 15.00 15.41
N THR A 497 -19.41 13.81 14.85
CA THR A 497 -20.04 12.65 15.49
C THR A 497 -19.08 11.48 15.41
N VAL A 498 -18.83 10.83 16.54
CA VAL A 498 -17.95 9.68 16.66
C VAL A 498 -18.71 8.55 17.36
N PRO A 499 -18.77 7.31 16.80
CA PRO A 499 -18.23 6.90 15.50
C PRO A 499 -18.99 7.55 14.34
N LEU A 500 -18.37 7.55 13.16
CA LEU A 500 -19.00 8.14 11.98
C LEU A 500 -20.08 7.21 11.42
N ASN A 501 -21.28 7.74 11.17
CA ASN A 501 -22.37 6.95 10.59
C ASN A 501 -22.02 6.48 9.17
N ARG A 502 -22.33 5.22 8.83
CA ARG A 502 -22.11 4.69 7.47
C ARG A 502 -23.00 5.35 6.41
N LYS A 503 -24.18 5.84 6.82
CA LYS A 503 -25.15 6.53 5.95
C LYS A 503 -25.34 7.97 6.42
N GLY A 504 -25.54 8.88 5.47
CA GLY A 504 -25.77 10.29 5.76
C GLY A 504 -27.12 10.59 6.42
N PRO A 505 -27.33 11.82 6.92
CA PRO A 505 -26.43 12.96 6.80
C PRO A 505 -25.19 12.86 7.72
N TRP A 506 -24.05 13.35 7.21
CA TRP A 506 -22.76 13.35 7.94
C TRP A 506 -22.43 14.74 8.49
N PRO A 507 -21.74 14.84 9.63
CA PRO A 507 -21.32 16.11 10.21
C PRO A 507 -20.39 16.90 9.28
N LYS A 508 -20.37 18.23 9.43
CA LYS A 508 -19.53 19.10 8.59
C LYS A 508 -18.05 18.76 8.67
N THR A 509 -17.59 18.35 9.84
CA THR A 509 -16.19 17.99 10.09
C THR A 509 -16.02 16.49 10.14
N ILE A 510 -15.05 15.98 9.40
CA ILE A 510 -14.69 14.56 9.33
C ILE A 510 -13.24 14.41 9.76
N GLN A 511 -13.03 13.73 10.87
CA GLN A 511 -11.72 13.41 11.40
C GLN A 511 -11.12 12.25 10.63
N LEU A 512 -9.98 12.49 9.99
CA LEU A 512 -9.27 11.50 9.18
C LEU A 512 -8.29 10.64 10.00
N HIS A 513 -7.85 11.13 11.16
CA HIS A 513 -6.87 10.46 12.02
C HIS A 513 -7.35 10.23 13.45
N GLY A 514 -8.66 10.32 13.69
CA GLY A 514 -9.23 10.22 15.04
C GLY A 514 -9.07 11.50 15.86
N SER A 515 -9.01 11.36 17.19
CA SER A 515 -9.11 12.47 18.14
C SER A 515 -8.43 12.16 19.47
N VAL A 516 -8.02 13.20 20.20
CA VAL A 516 -7.60 13.10 21.62
C VAL A 516 -8.78 13.19 22.60
N GLU A 517 -10.02 13.21 22.14
CA GLU A 517 -11.21 13.28 23.00
C GLU A 517 -11.77 11.91 23.41
N HIS A 518 -11.39 10.86 22.69
CA HIS A 518 -11.97 9.53 22.85
C HIS A 518 -10.90 8.46 23.02
N MET A 519 -11.27 7.38 23.71
CA MET A 519 -10.55 6.11 23.74
C MET A 519 -11.47 4.99 23.25
N ASN A 520 -10.90 3.93 22.70
CA ASN A 520 -11.66 2.78 22.20
C ASN A 520 -11.10 1.45 22.70
N CYS A 521 -11.98 0.47 22.86
CA CYS A 521 -11.59 -0.90 23.17
C CYS A 521 -11.12 -1.64 21.91
N SER A 522 -9.96 -2.28 21.96
CA SER A 522 -9.40 -3.10 20.88
C SER A 522 -10.20 -4.37 20.58
N LYS A 523 -11.02 -4.83 21.54
CA LYS A 523 -11.82 -6.05 21.41
C LYS A 523 -13.27 -5.80 21.01
N CYS A 524 -14.01 -5.04 21.84
CA CYS A 524 -15.44 -4.82 21.60
C CYS A 524 -15.73 -3.56 20.77
N GLY A 525 -14.72 -2.72 20.50
CA GLY A 525 -14.88 -1.48 19.74
C GLY A 525 -15.62 -0.35 20.46
N GLN A 526 -16.02 -0.54 21.73
CA GLN A 526 -16.71 0.48 22.51
C GLN A 526 -15.86 1.76 22.61
N ILE A 527 -16.50 2.90 22.40
CA ILE A 527 -15.89 4.23 22.43
C ILE A 527 -16.36 4.95 23.69
N THR A 528 -15.41 5.54 24.41
CA THR A 528 -15.66 6.34 25.62
C THR A 528 -14.80 7.60 25.60
N PRO A 529 -15.13 8.65 26.36
CA PRO A 529 -14.27 9.83 26.48
C PRO A 529 -12.87 9.44 26.98
N LEU A 530 -11.82 10.10 26.47
CA LEU A 530 -10.45 9.85 26.90
C LEU A 530 -10.30 10.22 28.38
N ASN A 531 -9.98 9.23 29.22
CA ASN A 531 -9.54 9.46 30.58
C ASN A 531 -8.00 9.34 30.64
N THR A 532 -7.31 10.47 30.76
CA THR A 532 -5.85 10.54 30.80
C THR A 532 -5.24 9.87 32.04
N GLU A 533 -5.99 9.74 33.14
CA GLU A 533 -5.52 9.11 34.38
C GLU A 533 -5.34 7.59 34.24
N LEU A 534 -5.99 6.98 33.24
CA LEU A 534 -5.87 5.55 32.99
C LEU A 534 -4.57 5.20 32.24
N PHE A 535 -3.99 6.15 31.50
CA PHE A 535 -2.84 5.90 30.64
C PHE A 535 -1.51 6.24 31.32
N VAL A 536 -1.29 5.65 32.50
CA VAL A 536 -0.04 5.78 33.27
C VAL A 536 0.86 4.57 32.99
N GLY A 537 2.01 4.79 32.38
CA GLY A 537 2.94 3.73 32.00
C GLY A 537 2.60 3.06 30.67
N HIS A 538 3.13 1.85 30.46
CA HIS A 538 2.99 1.09 29.22
C HIS A 538 1.80 0.12 29.20
N GLU A 539 1.19 -0.18 30.35
CA GLU A 539 0.09 -1.12 30.41
C GLU A 539 -1.23 -0.47 29.99
N ALA A 540 -1.90 -1.09 29.01
CA ALA A 540 -3.19 -0.61 28.54
C ALA A 540 -4.30 -0.89 29.58
N PRO A 541 -5.19 0.06 29.87
CA PRO A 541 -6.33 -0.17 30.78
C PRO A 541 -7.25 -1.28 30.27
N LEU A 542 -7.84 -2.06 31.17
CA LEU A 542 -8.87 -3.04 30.81
C LEU A 542 -10.20 -2.35 30.49
N CYS A 543 -10.92 -2.88 29.51
CA CYS A 543 -12.24 -2.40 29.14
C CYS A 543 -13.30 -2.91 30.13
N ALA A 544 -13.96 -2.00 30.84
CA ALA A 544 -14.98 -2.33 31.84
C ALA A 544 -16.11 -3.20 31.27
N GLU A 545 -16.61 -2.89 30.08
CA GLU A 545 -17.65 -3.68 29.40
C GLU A 545 -17.18 -5.10 29.07
N CYS A 546 -15.93 -5.25 28.59
CA CYS A 546 -15.37 -6.58 28.36
C CYS A 546 -15.22 -7.36 29.66
N THR A 547 -14.82 -6.70 30.75
CA THR A 547 -14.72 -7.31 32.08
C THR A 547 -16.07 -7.79 32.56
N GLU A 548 -17.12 -6.97 32.45
CA GLU A 548 -18.48 -7.33 32.85
C GLU A 548 -19.01 -8.51 32.02
N MET A 549 -18.90 -8.43 30.69
CA MET A 549 -19.30 -9.53 29.80
C MET A 549 -18.56 -10.83 30.08
N ASP A 550 -17.24 -10.77 30.34
CA ASP A 550 -16.44 -11.96 30.65
C ASP A 550 -16.76 -12.53 32.04
N THR A 551 -17.05 -11.67 33.02
CA THR A 551 -17.49 -12.06 34.37
C THR A 551 -18.83 -12.78 34.31
N VAL A 552 -19.82 -12.24 33.59
CA VAL A 552 -21.13 -12.89 33.38
C VAL A 552 -20.95 -14.24 32.71
N ARG A 553 -20.08 -14.33 31.70
CA ARG A 553 -19.82 -15.59 30.98
C ARG A 553 -19.17 -16.66 31.85
N THR A 554 -18.18 -16.27 32.65
CA THR A 554 -17.36 -17.20 33.44
C THR A 554 -18.04 -17.59 34.74
N ILE A 555 -18.42 -16.59 35.56
CA ILE A 555 -18.98 -16.81 36.90
C ILE A 555 -20.43 -17.28 36.81
N HIS A 556 -21.28 -16.61 36.04
CA HIS A 556 -22.70 -16.94 35.97
C HIS A 556 -23.03 -17.97 34.88
N GLY A 557 -22.24 -18.01 33.81
CA GLY A 557 -22.45 -18.93 32.68
C GLY A 557 -21.66 -20.23 32.73
N GLY A 558 -20.68 -20.38 33.64
CA GLY A 558 -19.81 -21.55 33.73
C GLY A 558 -18.97 -21.84 32.48
N LYS A 559 -18.83 -20.84 31.58
CA LYS A 559 -18.11 -20.99 30.30
C LYS A 559 -16.70 -20.43 30.40
N ARG A 560 -15.80 -20.91 29.53
CA ARG A 560 -14.44 -20.35 29.41
C ARG A 560 -14.48 -18.86 29.05
N SER A 561 -13.53 -18.12 29.62
CA SER A 561 -13.27 -16.72 29.29
C SER A 561 -13.01 -16.55 27.80
N HIS A 562 -13.52 -15.45 27.24
CA HIS A 562 -13.19 -15.01 25.89
C HIS A 562 -12.09 -13.93 25.90
N GLY A 563 -11.51 -13.63 27.07
CA GLY A 563 -10.53 -12.57 27.27
C GLY A 563 -11.15 -11.19 27.47
N ILE A 564 -10.40 -10.27 28.05
CA ILE A 564 -10.85 -8.89 28.32
C ILE A 564 -10.14 -7.96 27.35
N GLY A 565 -10.91 -7.10 26.68
CA GLY A 565 -10.35 -6.10 25.77
C GLY A 565 -9.59 -5.00 26.51
N ARG A 566 -8.71 -4.30 25.78
CA ARG A 566 -7.90 -3.20 26.32
C ARG A 566 -8.27 -1.87 25.67
N LEU A 567 -8.25 -0.81 26.45
CA LEU A 567 -8.53 0.55 26.00
C LEU A 567 -7.26 1.16 25.43
N ARG A 568 -7.44 1.98 24.38
CA ARG A 568 -6.38 2.78 23.78
C ARG A 568 -6.93 4.14 23.35
N PRO A 569 -6.09 5.19 23.24
CA PRO A 569 -6.53 6.44 22.65
C PRO A 569 -7.04 6.24 21.21
N ARG A 570 -8.13 6.90 20.84
CA ARG A 570 -8.77 6.77 19.52
C ARG A 570 -8.07 7.66 18.48
N MET A 571 -6.79 7.40 18.28
CA MET A 571 -5.97 8.02 17.23
C MET A 571 -5.57 6.95 16.21
N VAL A 572 -5.58 7.32 14.93
CA VAL A 572 -5.17 6.43 13.84
C VAL A 572 -3.67 6.58 13.62
N LEU A 573 -2.94 5.48 13.77
CA LEU A 573 -1.49 5.44 13.59
C LEU A 573 -1.11 5.06 12.14
N TYR A 574 0.15 5.26 11.77
CA TYR A 574 0.72 4.70 10.54
C TYR A 574 0.65 3.17 10.61
N ASN A 575 0.35 2.55 9.47
CA ASN A 575 0.17 1.10 9.35
C ASN A 575 -0.98 0.55 10.21
N GLU A 576 -1.98 1.39 10.49
CA GLU A 576 -3.21 1.01 11.15
C GLU A 576 -4.44 1.30 10.27
N TYR A 577 -5.46 0.45 10.34
CA TYR A 577 -6.76 0.69 9.72
C TYR A 577 -7.53 1.80 10.45
N ASN A 578 -8.18 2.68 9.70
CA ASN A 578 -9.06 3.68 10.30
C ASN A 578 -10.43 3.03 10.62
N PRO A 579 -10.90 3.05 11.87
CA PRO A 579 -12.18 2.44 12.24
C PRO A 579 -13.40 3.06 11.53
N ASP A 580 -13.27 4.28 11.01
CA ASP A 580 -14.31 4.99 10.26
C ASP A 580 -14.08 4.94 8.72
N GLU A 581 -13.15 4.11 8.21
CA GLU A 581 -12.72 4.14 6.80
C GLU A 581 -13.86 3.98 5.78
N GLU A 582 -14.79 3.06 6.03
CA GLU A 582 -15.95 2.81 5.16
C GLU A 582 -16.87 4.04 5.13
N ALA A 583 -17.13 4.63 6.30
CA ALA A 583 -17.96 5.82 6.41
C ALA A 583 -17.28 7.03 5.74
N ILE A 584 -15.97 7.22 5.94
CA ILE A 584 -15.18 8.27 5.28
C ILE A 584 -15.23 8.12 3.75
N GLY A 585 -15.11 6.90 3.23
CA GLY A 585 -15.25 6.60 1.80
C GLY A 585 -16.63 6.93 1.24
N ASN A 586 -17.70 6.67 2.01
CA ASN A 586 -19.06 7.08 1.64
C ASN A 586 -19.22 8.61 1.62
N VAL A 587 -18.63 9.31 2.61
CA VAL A 587 -18.66 10.78 2.66
C VAL A 587 -17.92 11.37 1.47
N SER A 588 -16.69 10.93 1.19
CA SER A 588 -15.90 11.44 0.05
C SER A 588 -16.59 11.20 -1.28
N SER A 589 -17.20 10.03 -1.45
CA SER A 589 -17.96 9.70 -2.66
C SER A 589 -19.19 10.60 -2.81
N SER A 590 -19.89 10.90 -1.71
CA SER A 590 -21.02 11.83 -1.71
C SER A 590 -20.57 13.25 -2.03
N ASP A 591 -19.47 13.69 -1.43
CA ASP A 591 -18.96 15.05 -1.61
C ASP A 591 -18.44 15.29 -3.04
N LEU A 592 -17.78 14.29 -3.64
CA LEU A 592 -17.40 14.32 -5.07
C LEU A 592 -18.63 14.45 -5.98
N LYS A 593 -19.69 13.67 -5.71
CA LYS A 593 -20.97 13.77 -6.43
C LYS A 593 -21.65 15.13 -6.23
N GLY A 594 -21.48 15.74 -5.06
CA GLY A 594 -22.00 17.07 -4.74
C GLY A 594 -21.35 18.23 -5.52
N ARG A 595 -20.21 17.94 -6.19
CA ARG A 595 -19.45 18.84 -7.08
C ARG A 595 -19.09 20.17 -6.41
N PRO A 596 -18.07 20.19 -5.53
CA PRO A 596 -17.59 21.41 -4.90
C PRO A 596 -17.22 22.48 -5.94
N ASP A 597 -17.34 23.74 -5.53
CA ASP A 597 -16.93 24.90 -6.32
C ASP A 597 -15.61 25.52 -5.83
N ALA A 598 -15.21 25.20 -4.60
CA ALA A 598 -13.90 25.51 -4.07
C ALA A 598 -13.30 24.34 -3.26
N VAL A 599 -11.99 24.13 -3.41
CA VAL A 599 -11.20 23.24 -2.55
C VAL A 599 -10.05 24.02 -1.95
N ILE A 600 -9.93 24.00 -0.62
CA ILE A 600 -8.84 24.67 0.11
C ILE A 600 -8.04 23.59 0.84
N VAL A 601 -6.75 23.49 0.55
CA VAL A 601 -5.82 22.63 1.29
C VAL A 601 -4.95 23.54 2.15
N VAL A 602 -4.94 23.32 3.47
CA VAL A 602 -4.31 24.25 4.41
C VAL A 602 -3.55 23.55 5.53
N GLY A 603 -2.35 24.05 5.85
CA GLY A 603 -1.59 23.63 7.03
C GLY A 603 -1.21 22.14 7.03
N THR A 604 -1.08 21.54 5.84
CA THR A 604 -0.81 20.11 5.66
C THR A 604 0.29 19.87 4.64
N SER A 605 1.10 18.84 4.88
CA SER A 605 2.16 18.40 3.96
C SER A 605 1.71 17.34 2.94
N LEU A 606 0.44 16.90 3.00
CA LEU A 606 -0.16 15.82 2.19
C LEU A 606 0.73 14.57 2.01
N LYS A 607 1.38 14.15 3.09
CA LYS A 607 2.21 12.93 3.09
C LYS A 607 1.40 11.65 3.26
N ILE A 608 0.13 11.75 3.67
CA ILE A 608 -0.77 10.60 3.83
C ILE A 608 -1.36 10.22 2.46
N PRO A 609 -1.11 9.01 1.93
CA PRO A 609 -1.54 8.64 0.58
C PRO A 609 -3.06 8.79 0.34
N GLY A 610 -3.88 8.36 1.30
CA GLY A 610 -5.35 8.47 1.22
C GLY A 610 -5.84 9.92 1.13
N VAL A 611 -5.28 10.81 1.95
CA VAL A 611 -5.61 12.25 1.93
C VAL A 611 -5.15 12.90 0.63
N ARG A 612 -3.96 12.56 0.15
CA ARG A 612 -3.44 13.05 -1.13
C ARG A 612 -4.33 12.63 -2.31
N ARG A 613 -4.83 11.38 -2.30
CA ARG A 613 -5.78 10.89 -3.30
C ARG A 613 -7.09 11.67 -3.25
N LEU A 614 -7.67 11.83 -2.06
CA LEU A 614 -8.90 12.61 -1.84
C LEU A 614 -8.76 14.05 -2.38
N VAL A 615 -7.67 14.73 -2.04
CA VAL A 615 -7.37 16.08 -2.53
C VAL A 615 -7.27 16.11 -4.05
N LYS A 616 -6.59 15.13 -4.68
CA LYS A 616 -6.44 15.06 -6.13
C LYS A 616 -7.79 14.93 -6.82
N GLU A 617 -8.65 14.03 -6.35
CA GLU A 617 -9.99 13.80 -6.90
C GLU A 617 -10.89 15.03 -6.74
N LEU A 618 -10.92 15.65 -5.56
CA LEU A 618 -11.69 16.87 -5.29
C LEU A 618 -11.20 18.06 -6.13
N CYS A 619 -9.89 18.25 -6.24
CA CYS A 619 -9.30 19.29 -7.08
C CYS A 619 -9.65 19.08 -8.55
N GLN A 620 -9.58 17.84 -9.05
CA GLN A 620 -9.93 17.53 -10.44
C GLN A 620 -11.42 17.80 -10.72
N ALA A 621 -12.31 17.36 -9.83
CA ALA A 621 -13.74 17.61 -9.93
C ALA A 621 -14.07 19.11 -9.92
N THR A 622 -13.42 19.87 -9.04
CA THR A 622 -13.62 21.32 -8.89
C THR A 622 -13.07 22.09 -10.08
N ARG A 623 -11.84 21.79 -10.51
CA ARG A 623 -11.20 22.45 -11.65
C ARG A 623 -12.00 22.22 -12.93
N ASN A 624 -12.64 21.07 -13.13
CA ASN A 624 -13.47 20.82 -14.31
C ASN A 624 -14.76 21.68 -14.37
N LYS A 625 -15.08 22.44 -13.31
CA LYS A 625 -16.22 23.35 -13.27
C LYS A 625 -15.82 24.77 -13.71
N ARG A 626 -16.71 25.45 -14.44
CA ARG A 626 -16.53 26.88 -14.74
C ARG A 626 -16.59 27.68 -13.43
N GLY A 627 -15.55 28.47 -13.16
CA GLY A 627 -15.42 29.22 -11.90
C GLY A 627 -14.98 28.38 -10.70
N GLY A 628 -14.56 27.12 -10.92
CA GLY A 628 -14.01 26.28 -9.87
C GLY A 628 -12.67 26.82 -9.37
N PHE A 629 -12.48 26.81 -8.05
CA PHE A 629 -11.31 27.37 -7.39
C PHE A 629 -10.59 26.31 -6.56
N THR A 630 -9.26 26.29 -6.60
CA THR A 630 -8.46 25.43 -5.72
C THR A 630 -7.31 26.23 -5.14
N ALA A 631 -7.12 26.20 -3.82
CA ALA A 631 -6.03 26.87 -3.14
C ALA A 631 -5.21 25.89 -2.30
N TRP A 632 -3.90 26.14 -2.24
CA TRP A 632 -3.00 25.55 -1.26
C TRP A 632 -2.44 26.67 -0.38
N ILE A 633 -2.58 26.52 0.93
CA ILE A 633 -2.09 27.48 1.92
C ILE A 633 -1.15 26.69 2.84
N ASN A 634 0.13 27.02 2.81
CA ASN A 634 1.12 26.35 3.66
C ASN A 634 1.10 26.94 5.07
#